data_AF-F9R7K7-F1
#
_entry.id   AF-F9R7K7-F1
#
_cell.length_a   1.000
_cell.length_b   1.000
_cell.length_c   1.000
_cell.angle_alpha   90.00
_cell.angle_beta   90.00
_cell.angle_gamma   90.00
#
_symmetry.space_group_name_H-M   'P 1'
#
loop_
_entity.id
_entity.type
_entity.pdbx_description
1 polymer ?
#
loop_
_entity_poly.entity_id
_entity_poly.type
_entity_poly.pdbx_seq_one_letter_code
_entity_poly.pdbx_strand_id
1 'polypeptide(L)' 'MKVYDCCDLIRELYAQIGSGDQGYIPQAITCAVRTLNEIAADTTLELAIREKAAFAAANLLISDFED' A
#
# COMPACT_ATOMS: atom_id res chain seq x y z
N MET A 1 10.63 5.15 -4.97
CA MET A 1 11.31 4.32 -3.95
C MET A 1 11.64 2.99 -4.59
N LYS A 2 12.85 2.45 -4.42
CA LYS A 2 13.20 1.09 -4.87
C LYS A 2 12.93 0.10 -3.73
N VAL A 3 12.74 -1.19 -4.05
CA VAL A 3 12.49 -2.25 -3.04
C VAL A 3 13.58 -2.29 -1.95
N TYR A 4 14.83 -2.00 -2.31
CA TYR A 4 15.95 -1.97 -1.36
C TYR A 4 15.93 -0.79 -0.40
N ASP A 5 15.15 0.26 -0.70
CA ASP A 5 14.97 1.41 0.19
C ASP A 5 13.84 1.17 1.22
N CYS A 6 13.11 0.06 1.10
CA CYS A 6 11.99 -0.28 1.97
C CYS A 6 12.44 -1.01 3.26
N CYS A 7 11.58 -0.99 4.28
CA CYS A 7 11.78 -1.74 5.52
C CYS A 7 11.84 -3.27 5.28
N ASP A 8 12.38 -4.01 6.25
CA ASP A 8 12.54 -5.48 6.15
C ASP A 8 11.23 -6.19 5.79
N LEU A 9 10.11 -5.78 6.39
CA LEU A 9 8.79 -6.38 6.15
C LEU A 9 8.36 -6.29 4.67
N ILE A 10 8.58 -5.14 4.02
CA ILE A 10 8.25 -4.98 2.58
C ILE A 10 9.16 -5.89 1.74
N ARG A 11 10.45 -5.97 2.08
CA ARG A 11 11.42 -6.82 1.35
C ARG A 11 11.09 -8.30 1.46
N GLU A 12 10.66 -8.75 2.64
CA GLU A 12 10.23 -10.13 2.88
C GLU A 12 8.98 -10.47 2.08
N LEU A 13 7.92 -9.65 2.17
CA LEU A 13 6.69 -9.85 1.39
C LEU A 13 6.95 -9.81 -0.12
N TYR A 14 7.82 -8.91 -0.59
CA TYR A 14 8.23 -8.86 -1.99
C TYR A 14 8.88 -10.18 -2.45
N ALA A 15 9.77 -10.75 -1.63
CA ALA A 15 10.41 -12.03 -1.94
C ALA A 15 9.41 -13.20 -1.95
N GLN A 16 8.46 -13.21 -1.01
CA GLN A 16 7.40 -14.23 -0.96
C GLN A 16 6.45 -14.14 -2.17
N ILE A 17 6.09 -12.93 -2.61
CA ILE A 17 5.28 -12.74 -3.82
C ILE A 17 6.08 -13.17 -5.07
N GLY A 18 7.36 -12.81 -5.16
CA GLY A 18 8.21 -13.16 -6.31
C GLY A 18 8.55 -14.65 -6.41
N SER A 19 8.53 -15.39 -5.31
CA SER A 19 8.75 -16.85 -5.27
C SER A 19 7.46 -17.66 -5.45
N GLY A 20 6.29 -17.04 -5.31
CA GLY A 20 4.99 -17.70 -5.40
C GLY A 20 4.47 -18.26 -4.07
N ASP A 21 5.21 -18.07 -2.97
CA ASP A 21 4.78 -18.43 -1.61
C ASP A 21 3.59 -17.57 -1.13
N GLN A 22 3.46 -16.35 -1.67
CA GLN A 22 2.32 -15.46 -1.49
C GLN A 22 1.72 -15.08 -2.85
N GLY A 23 0.40 -14.89 -2.89
CA GLY A 23 -0.30 -14.50 -4.11
C GLY A 23 -0.04 -13.04 -4.51
N TYR A 24 0.25 -12.81 -5.78
CA TYR A 24 0.23 -11.46 -6.36
C TYR A 24 -1.20 -11.02 -6.66
N ILE A 25 -1.53 -9.76 -6.38
CA ILE A 25 -2.81 -9.14 -6.75
C ILE A 25 -2.57 -8.30 -8.02
N PRO A 26 -3.14 -8.69 -9.18
CA PRO A 26 -2.93 -7.95 -10.43
C PRO A 26 -3.37 -6.49 -10.37
N GLN A 27 -4.48 -6.21 -9.69
CA GLN A 27 -5.00 -4.86 -9.46
C GLN A 27 -4.25 -4.20 -8.28
N ALA A 28 -2.96 -3.93 -8.47
CA ALA A 28 -2.04 -3.48 -7.44
C ALA A 28 -2.39 -2.07 -6.91
N ILE A 29 -2.86 -1.17 -7.76
CA ILE A 29 -3.32 0.17 -7.38
C ILE A 29 -4.57 0.06 -6.53
N THR A 30 -5.58 -0.70 -6.98
CA THR A 30 -6.79 -0.97 -6.19
C THR A 30 -6.45 -1.61 -4.84
N CYS A 31 -5.51 -2.56 -4.82
CA CYS A 31 -5.03 -3.18 -3.58
C CYS A 31 -4.41 -2.16 -2.62
N ALA A 32 -3.55 -1.27 -3.12
CA ALA A 32 -2.92 -0.23 -2.32
C ALA A 32 -3.94 0.79 -1.79
N VAL A 33 -4.82 1.31 -2.66
CA VAL A 33 -5.86 2.29 -2.27
C VAL A 33 -6.80 1.69 -1.22
N ARG A 34 -7.23 0.44 -1.37
CA ARG A 34 -8.10 -0.23 -0.38
C ARG A 34 -7.43 -0.31 0.99
N THR A 35 -6.17 -0.76 1.03
CA THR A 35 -5.41 -0.89 2.29
C THR A 35 -5.21 0.48 2.95
N LEU A 36 -4.85 1.50 2.18
CA LEU A 36 -4.70 2.87 2.69
C LEU A 36 -6.02 3.45 3.20
N ASN A 37 -7.14 3.15 2.53
CA ASN A 37 -8.47 3.56 2.99
C ASN A 37 -8.85 2.89 4.30
N GLU A 38 -8.57 1.60 4.48
CA GLU A 38 -8.79 0.88 5.74
C GLU A 38 -8.00 1.54 6.89
N ILE A 39 -6.73 1.88 6.67
CA ILE A 39 -5.90 2.61 7.66
C ILE A 39 -6.47 4.01 7.95
N ALA A 40 -6.91 4.74 6.92
CA ALA A 40 -7.47 6.09 7.11
C ALA A 40 -8.81 6.09 7.86
N ALA A 41 -9.61 5.04 7.65
CA ALA A 41 -10.93 4.88 8.27
C ALA A 41 -10.86 4.36 9.73
N ASP A 42 -9.74 3.73 10.13
CA ASP A 42 -9.57 3.19 11.47
C ASP A 42 -9.44 4.31 12.52
N THR A 43 -10.51 4.53 13.29
CA THR A 43 -10.57 5.57 14.33
C THR A 43 -9.79 5.23 15.60
N THR A 44 -9.24 4.01 15.70
CA THR A 44 -8.35 3.62 16.80
C THR A 44 -6.92 4.14 16.62
N LEU A 45 -6.55 4.51 15.39
CA LEU A 45 -5.25 5.09 15.06
C LEU A 45 -5.22 6.61 15.30
N GLU A 46 -4.03 7.13 15.59
CA GLU A 46 -3.80 8.57 15.68
C GLU A 46 -4.18 9.28 14.37
N LEU A 47 -4.77 10.48 14.49
CA LEU A 47 -5.21 11.27 13.34
C LEU A 47 -4.09 11.47 12.30
N ALA A 48 -2.86 11.73 12.76
CA ALA A 48 -1.72 11.94 11.87
C ALA A 48 -1.36 10.70 11.02
N ILE A 49 -1.61 9.48 11.51
CA ILE A 49 -1.40 8.25 10.73
C ILE A 49 -2.48 8.12 9.66
N ARG A 50 -3.73 8.38 10.06
CA ARG A 50 -4.90 8.32 9.18
C ARG A 50 -4.81 9.34 8.04
N GLU A 51 -4.40 10.56 8.35
CA GLU A 51 -4.19 11.64 7.37
C GLU A 51 -3.10 11.29 6.36
N LYS A 52 -2.00 10.68 6.80
CA LYS A 52 -0.93 10.21 5.87
C LYS A 52 -1.46 9.15 4.90
N ALA A 53 -2.23 8.18 5.40
CA ALA A 53 -2.82 7.15 4.56
C ALA A 53 -3.84 7.72 3.57
N ALA A 54 -4.72 8.61 4.04
CA ALA A 54 -5.71 9.30 3.20
C ALA A 54 -5.05 10.14 2.10
N PHE A 55 -4.00 10.91 2.45
CA PHE A 55 -3.27 11.73 1.49
C PHE A 55 -2.60 10.87 0.40
N ALA A 56 -1.97 9.76 0.77
CA ALA A 56 -1.36 8.84 -0.19
C ALA A 56 -2.41 8.22 -1.12
N ALA A 57 -3.55 7.75 -0.59
CA ALA A 57 -4.62 7.17 -1.39
C ALA A 57 -5.22 8.18 -2.38
N ALA A 58 -5.46 9.42 -1.93
CA ALA A 58 -5.99 10.49 -2.77
C ALA A 58 -5.04 10.85 -3.92
N ASN A 59 -3.72 10.91 -3.67
CA ASN A 59 -2.73 11.17 -4.71
C ASN A 59 -2.64 10.04 -5.72
N LEU A 60 -2.80 8.80 -5.28
CA LEU A 60 -2.80 7.65 -6.19
C LEU A 60 -4.05 7.64 -7.08
N LEU A 61 -5.23 7.98 -6.53
CA LEU A 61 -6.50 8.05 -7.26
C LEU A 61 -6.57 9.16 -8.32
N ILE A 62 -5.85 10.28 -8.13
CA ILE A 62 -5.78 11.37 -9.11
C ILE A 62 -4.61 11.21 -10.10
N SER A 63 -3.75 10.22 -9.90
CA SER A 63 -2.64 9.97 -10.80
C SER A 63 -3.09 9.38 -12.14
N ASP A 64 -2.27 9.51 -13.18
CA ASP A 64 -2.54 8.89 -14.49
C ASP A 64 -2.27 7.37 -14.52
N PHE A 65 -2.06 6.72 -13.37
CA PHE A 65 -1.81 5.28 -13.29
C PHE A 65 -3.12 4.49 -13.17
N GLU A 66 -3.26 3.44 -13.96
CA GLU A 66 -4.40 2.53 -13.98
C GLU A 66 -3.93 1.08 -13.73
N ASP A 67 -4.85 0.25 -13.23
CA ASP A 67 -4.61 -1.20 -13.01
C ASP A 67 -4.67 -2.01 -14.32
#